data_AF-A0A7Y4FGB9-F1
#
_entry.id   AF-A0A7Y4FGB9-F1
#
_cell.length_a   1.000
_cell.length_b   1.000
_cell.length_c   1.000
_cell.angle_alpha   90.00
_cell.angle_beta   90.00
_cell.angle_gamma   90.00
#
_symmetry.space_group_name_H-M   'P 1'
#
loop_
_entity.id
_entity.type
_entity.pdbx_description
1 polymer ?
#
loop_
_entity_poly.entity_id
_entity_poly.type
_entity_poly.pdbx_seq_one_letter_code
_entity_poly.pdbx_strand_id
1 'polypeptide(L)'
;MTAHYTVACPALVVAAPSSGSGKTTVVAALARHFTLQGKKVRVFKTGPDFIDPNFLSFASGHDVYQLDFWMCGESHCKKLVAEAAQDADLILIEGVMGMFDGKCSSADIAATLGIPVLAVIDAGSMAQTFGAIAYGLANFRSDIKMHGVVANRVGSSTHAEMLKEALPEELAFCGYLPKKMQLSLPERHLGLVQAQEIENLDDKLNLAAALIAENSDIPLPEPISFTLDDEDDESERQLAGTKIAIAKDTAFSFIYQANIDLLNKLGAQIEYFSPIKGDKLPPCDAIYLPGGYPELFIQELTENKILKQQLIDHVESDKPLLAECGGMLYLNKSLKNLNEDATELCGILDAHSQMQSSLAALGLVEAEFTAGEMFRGHTFHYSKTESTQSVLCTPVTQRGRQTDPVWQYKKLVASYIHWYFPSNPNLTSQLFKGEIPIK
;
A
#
# COMPACT_ATOMS: atom_id res chain seq x y z
N MET A 1 2.25 0.76 -35.42
CA MET A 1 2.75 2.05 -34.89
C MET A 1 1.89 2.31 -33.68
N THR A 2 2.42 2.10 -32.48
CA THR A 2 1.76 2.48 -31.23
C THR A 2 1.58 3.99 -31.26
N ALA A 3 0.35 4.46 -31.09
CA ALA A 3 0.13 5.89 -30.92
C ALA A 3 0.63 6.28 -29.53
N HIS A 4 1.42 7.35 -29.46
CA HIS A 4 1.82 7.93 -28.20
C HIS A 4 1.12 9.28 -28.07
N TYR A 5 0.51 9.53 -26.92
CA TYR A 5 0.00 10.85 -26.59
C TYR A 5 0.55 11.32 -25.25
N THR A 6 0.64 12.63 -25.11
CA THR A 6 1.21 13.28 -23.93
C THR A 6 0.09 13.97 -23.18
N VAL A 7 0.02 13.71 -21.87
CA VAL A 7 -0.84 14.42 -20.93
C VAL A 7 0.03 15.20 -19.95
N ALA A 8 -0.47 16.30 -19.40
CA ALA A 8 0.29 17.11 -18.46
C ALA A 8 -0.54 17.41 -17.22
N CYS A 9 0.04 17.20 -16.03
CA CYS A 9 -0.62 17.42 -14.75
C CYS A 9 0.40 17.96 -13.73
N PRO A 10 0.03 18.96 -12.90
CA PRO A 10 0.80 19.30 -11.70
C PRO A 10 1.06 18.06 -10.85
N ALA A 11 2.30 17.86 -10.41
CA ALA A 11 2.67 16.70 -9.61
C ALA A 11 3.75 17.04 -8.56
N LEU A 12 3.65 16.45 -7.37
CA LEU A 12 4.67 16.54 -6.32
C LEU A 12 5.00 15.18 -5.73
N VAL A 13 6.29 14.91 -5.53
CA VAL A 13 6.74 13.87 -4.61
C VAL A 13 6.91 14.51 -3.23
N VAL A 14 6.19 14.01 -2.23
CA VAL A 14 6.29 14.49 -0.85
C VAL A 14 7.23 13.55 -0.09
N ALA A 15 8.45 14.03 0.19
CA ALA A 15 9.51 13.26 0.85
C ALA A 15 9.90 13.88 2.19
N ALA A 16 10.78 13.22 2.96
CA ALA A 16 11.24 13.72 4.26
C ALA A 16 12.67 13.25 4.55
N PRO A 17 13.41 13.88 5.49
CA PRO A 17 14.72 13.39 5.90
C PRO A 17 14.68 12.00 6.54
N SER A 18 13.56 11.64 7.18
CA SER A 18 13.40 10.37 7.89
C SER A 18 11.93 9.92 7.99
N SER A 19 11.74 8.69 8.48
CA SER A 19 10.43 8.21 8.93
C SER A 19 9.92 9.03 10.12
N GLY A 20 8.59 9.18 10.24
CA GLY A 20 8.00 9.88 11.38
C GLY A 20 8.02 11.41 11.31
N SER A 21 8.58 12.03 10.26
CA SER A 21 8.51 13.48 10.05
C SER A 21 7.11 14.03 9.72
N GLY A 22 6.14 13.13 9.51
CA GLY A 22 4.73 13.47 9.23
C GLY A 22 4.38 13.67 7.75
N LYS A 23 5.06 12.96 6.84
CA LYS A 23 4.75 12.95 5.40
C LYS A 23 3.26 12.69 5.15
N THR A 24 2.74 11.56 5.64
CA THR A 24 1.34 11.15 5.46
C THR A 24 0.36 12.22 5.90
N THR A 25 0.62 12.87 7.05
CA THR A 25 -0.21 13.97 7.55
C THR A 25 -0.22 15.16 6.58
N VAL A 26 0.95 15.56 6.07
CA VAL A 26 1.05 16.67 5.10
C VAL A 26 0.40 16.29 3.78
N VAL A 27 0.61 15.08 3.25
CA VAL A 27 -0.03 14.63 2.01
C VAL A 27 -1.55 14.58 2.17
N ALA A 28 -2.06 14.04 3.27
CA ALA A 28 -3.49 14.01 3.55
C ALA A 28 -4.08 15.42 3.67
N ALA A 29 -3.39 16.33 4.36
CA ALA A 29 -3.82 17.72 4.49
C ALA A 29 -3.87 18.43 3.13
N LEU A 30 -2.86 18.25 2.28
CA LEU A 30 -2.79 18.82 0.94
C LEU A 30 -3.86 18.24 0.02
N ALA A 31 -4.01 16.92 0.03
CA ALA A 31 -5.03 16.24 -0.76
C ALA A 31 -6.41 16.77 -0.38
N ARG A 32 -6.74 16.79 0.92
CA ARG A 32 -8.03 17.29 1.39
C ARG A 32 -8.23 18.77 1.07
N HIS A 33 -7.20 19.60 1.22
CA HIS A 33 -7.25 21.03 0.90
C HIS A 33 -7.66 21.28 -0.55
N PHE A 34 -7.01 20.62 -1.51
CA PHE A 34 -7.33 20.79 -2.92
C PHE A 34 -8.64 20.10 -3.32
N THR A 35 -8.97 18.96 -2.73
CA THR A 35 -10.29 18.31 -2.92
C THR A 35 -11.44 19.21 -2.46
N LEU A 36 -11.30 19.93 -1.33
CA LEU A 36 -12.29 20.90 -0.85
C LEU A 36 -12.44 22.12 -1.77
N GLN A 37 -11.46 22.39 -2.63
CA GLN A 37 -11.54 23.42 -3.68
C GLN A 37 -12.17 22.89 -4.98
N GLY A 38 -12.63 21.63 -4.98
CA GLY A 38 -13.24 20.99 -6.15
C GLY A 38 -12.24 20.40 -7.14
N LYS A 39 -10.94 20.30 -6.78
CA LYS A 39 -9.93 19.67 -7.63
C LYS A 39 -9.95 18.15 -7.47
N LYS A 40 -9.71 17.43 -8.56
CA LYS A 40 -9.44 15.99 -8.55
C LYS A 40 -7.99 15.73 -8.16
N VAL A 41 -7.78 15.25 -6.94
CA VAL A 41 -6.44 14.92 -6.44
C VAL A 41 -6.24 13.40 -6.52
N ARG A 42 -5.23 12.95 -7.26
CA ARG A 42 -4.81 11.54 -7.28
C ARG A 42 -3.58 11.36 -6.42
N VAL A 43 -3.60 10.35 -5.56
CA VAL A 43 -2.52 10.10 -4.61
C VAL A 43 -1.90 8.73 -4.86
N PHE A 44 -0.58 8.66 -4.78
CA PHE A 44 0.19 7.44 -4.83
C PHE A 44 1.06 7.30 -3.57
N LYS A 45 1.39 6.07 -3.21
CA LYS A 45 2.27 5.76 -2.08
C LYS A 45 3.51 5.04 -2.58
N THR A 46 4.70 5.54 -2.28
CA THR A 46 5.93 4.81 -2.55
C THR A 46 6.05 3.61 -1.60
N GLY A 47 6.45 2.46 -2.14
CA GLY A 47 6.68 1.21 -1.40
C GLY A 47 5.41 0.40 -1.11
N PRO A 48 5.57 -0.80 -0.50
CA PRO A 48 4.49 -1.73 -0.23
C PRO A 48 3.80 -1.43 1.12
N ASP A 49 2.88 -0.47 1.13
CA ASP A 49 2.10 -0.09 2.32
C ASP A 49 0.59 -0.28 2.03
N PHE A 50 -0.19 -0.59 3.06
CA PHE A 50 -1.66 -0.68 3.02
C PHE A 50 -2.34 0.35 3.92
N ILE A 51 -1.64 0.84 4.95
CA ILE A 51 -2.23 1.66 6.00
C ILE A 51 -2.30 3.10 5.52
N ASP A 52 -1.15 3.67 5.13
CA ASP A 52 -1.09 5.05 4.66
C ASP A 52 -2.01 5.28 3.45
N PRO A 53 -2.08 4.40 2.43
CA PRO A 53 -3.04 4.49 1.33
C PRO A 53 -4.51 4.64 1.75
N ASN A 54 -4.95 3.95 2.81
CA ASN A 54 -6.32 4.08 3.30
C ASN A 54 -6.59 5.50 3.83
N PHE A 55 -5.68 6.09 4.60
CA PHE A 55 -5.86 7.48 5.07
C PHE A 55 -5.86 8.48 3.91
N LEU A 56 -4.98 8.26 2.94
CA LEU A 56 -4.85 9.12 1.78
C LEU A 56 -6.04 9.01 0.82
N SER A 57 -6.69 7.84 0.74
CA SER A 57 -7.91 7.68 -0.05
C SER A 57 -9.09 8.42 0.56
N PHE A 58 -9.24 8.40 1.90
CA PHE A 58 -10.20 9.25 2.60
C PHE A 58 -9.94 10.76 2.38
N ALA A 59 -8.67 11.17 2.38
CA ALA A 59 -8.31 12.57 2.19
C ALA A 59 -8.56 13.09 0.77
N SER A 60 -8.23 12.27 -0.24
CA SER A 60 -8.35 12.64 -1.65
C SER A 60 -9.74 12.35 -2.24
N GLY A 61 -10.47 11.37 -1.70
CA GLY A 61 -11.71 10.84 -2.27
C GLY A 61 -11.48 9.81 -3.39
N HIS A 62 -10.24 9.36 -3.61
CA HIS A 62 -9.86 8.45 -4.68
C HIS A 62 -8.95 7.32 -4.16
N ASP A 63 -8.95 6.17 -4.81
CA ASP A 63 -8.07 5.07 -4.44
C ASP A 63 -6.58 5.45 -4.59
N VAL A 64 -5.75 4.87 -3.70
CA VAL A 64 -4.31 5.13 -3.65
C VAL A 64 -3.53 3.88 -4.04
N TYR A 65 -2.57 4.07 -4.94
CA TYR A 65 -1.81 3.00 -5.57
C TYR A 65 -0.35 3.02 -5.14
N GLN A 66 0.28 1.85 -5.10
CA GLN A 66 1.69 1.69 -4.76
C GLN A 66 2.59 1.98 -5.95
N LEU A 67 3.65 2.76 -5.72
CA LEU A 67 4.75 2.98 -6.65
C LEU A 67 6.04 2.43 -6.07
N ASP A 68 6.52 1.33 -6.64
CA ASP A 68 7.81 0.74 -6.32
C ASP A 68 8.39 0.11 -7.58
N PHE A 69 9.49 0.65 -8.10
CA PHE A 69 10.02 0.20 -9.40
C PHE A 69 10.50 -1.25 -9.40
N TRP A 70 10.74 -1.85 -8.23
CA TRP A 70 11.10 -3.25 -8.16
C TRP A 70 9.87 -4.15 -8.09
N MET A 71 8.93 -3.87 -7.18
CA MET A 71 7.71 -4.67 -7.01
C MET A 71 6.74 -4.51 -8.18
N CYS A 72 6.41 -3.25 -8.50
CA CYS A 72 5.44 -2.89 -9.52
C CYS A 72 6.04 -2.92 -10.92
N GLY A 73 7.34 -2.63 -11.05
CA GLY A 73 8.02 -2.44 -12.33
C GLY A 73 7.93 -0.98 -12.81
N GLU A 74 9.03 -0.46 -13.36
CA GLU A 74 9.12 0.94 -13.77
C GLU A 74 8.08 1.34 -14.81
N SER A 75 7.91 0.54 -15.87
CA SER A 75 6.94 0.82 -16.94
C SER A 75 5.50 0.87 -16.42
N HIS A 76 5.14 -0.05 -15.51
CA HIS A 76 3.82 -0.07 -14.87
C HIS A 76 3.60 1.16 -13.98
N CYS A 77 4.60 1.54 -13.17
CA CYS A 77 4.53 2.77 -12.37
C CYS A 77 4.35 4.02 -13.24
N LYS A 78 5.09 4.13 -14.35
CA LYS A 78 4.94 5.24 -15.30
C LYS A 78 3.54 5.29 -15.90
N LYS A 79 3.01 4.13 -16.31
CA LYS A 79 1.66 4.00 -16.85
C LYS A 79 0.61 4.44 -15.84
N LEU A 80 0.68 3.97 -14.59
CA LEU A 80 -0.27 4.35 -13.53
C LEU A 80 -0.32 5.88 -13.30
N VAL A 81 0.85 6.53 -13.23
CA VAL A 81 0.92 7.99 -13.02
C VAL A 81 0.38 8.73 -14.24
N ALA A 82 0.72 8.27 -15.44
CA ALA A 82 0.26 8.87 -16.67
C ALA A 82 -1.26 8.71 -16.88
N GLU A 83 -1.83 7.56 -16.52
CA GLU A 83 -3.28 7.31 -16.54
C GLU A 83 -4.01 8.24 -15.58
N ALA A 84 -3.49 8.42 -14.35
CA ALA A 84 -4.04 9.39 -13.41
C ALA A 84 -3.94 10.84 -13.93
N ALA A 85 -2.88 11.18 -14.67
CA ALA A 85 -2.68 12.51 -15.22
C ALA A 85 -3.67 12.88 -16.35
N GLN A 86 -4.44 11.92 -16.88
CA GLN A 86 -5.44 12.20 -17.91
C GLN A 86 -6.62 13.03 -17.37
N ASP A 87 -6.96 12.87 -16.08
CA ASP A 87 -8.14 13.51 -15.50
C ASP A 87 -7.92 14.15 -14.12
N ALA A 88 -6.72 14.03 -13.54
CA ALA A 88 -6.34 14.70 -12.30
C ALA A 88 -6.00 16.19 -12.53
N ASP A 89 -6.34 17.01 -11.53
CA ASP A 89 -5.86 18.40 -11.44
C ASP A 89 -4.53 18.50 -10.66
N LEU A 90 -4.24 17.49 -9.83
CA LEU A 90 -3.02 17.38 -9.03
C LEU A 90 -2.71 15.91 -8.71
N ILE A 91 -1.45 15.53 -8.88
CA ILE A 91 -0.90 14.26 -8.41
C ILE A 91 0.00 14.48 -7.20
N LEU A 92 -0.24 13.74 -6.12
CA LEU A 92 0.64 13.68 -4.96
C LEU A 92 1.21 12.28 -4.82
N ILE A 93 2.53 12.17 -4.67
CA ILE A 93 3.22 10.91 -4.43
C ILE A 93 3.83 10.96 -3.03
N GLU A 94 3.25 10.27 -2.06
CA GLU A 94 3.83 10.15 -0.73
C GLU A 94 5.05 9.22 -0.76
N GLY A 95 6.21 9.76 -0.41
CA GLY A 95 7.44 9.00 -0.28
C GLY A 95 7.43 7.96 0.85
N VAL A 96 8.50 7.17 0.92
CA VAL A 96 8.74 6.17 1.96
C VAL A 96 10.08 6.43 2.64
N MET A 97 10.21 6.05 3.93
CA MET A 97 11.43 6.23 4.73
C MET A 97 12.00 7.67 4.64
N GLY A 98 13.33 7.84 4.72
CA GLY A 98 14.00 9.06 4.29
C GLY A 98 14.07 9.16 2.76
N MET A 99 14.16 10.39 2.26
CA MET A 99 14.11 10.73 0.83
C MET A 99 15.08 9.90 -0.03
N PHE A 100 16.26 9.57 0.51
CA PHE A 100 17.33 8.84 -0.16
C PHE A 100 17.50 7.40 0.31
N ASP A 101 16.63 6.92 1.21
CA ASP A 101 16.80 5.60 1.82
C ASP A 101 16.23 4.49 0.95
N GLY A 102 16.95 3.37 0.87
CA GLY A 102 16.53 2.16 0.15
C GLY A 102 17.15 2.03 -1.24
N LYS A 103 16.76 0.96 -1.96
CA LYS A 103 17.20 0.71 -3.35
C LYS A 103 16.33 1.43 -4.39
N CYS A 104 15.08 1.71 -4.04
CA CYS A 104 14.13 2.52 -4.81
C CYS A 104 13.57 3.56 -3.84
N SER A 105 14.35 4.62 -3.64
CA SER A 105 14.04 5.69 -2.71
C SER A 105 13.01 6.66 -3.28
N SER A 106 12.45 7.52 -2.44
CA SER A 106 11.53 8.58 -2.90
C SER A 106 12.20 9.52 -3.92
N ALA A 107 13.50 9.73 -3.79
CA ALA A 107 14.34 10.44 -4.74
C ALA A 107 14.44 9.75 -6.10
N ASP A 108 14.50 8.42 -6.14
CA ASP A 108 14.52 7.67 -7.41
C ASP A 108 13.18 7.79 -8.13
N ILE A 109 12.06 7.74 -7.40
CA ILE A 109 10.74 8.01 -7.98
C ILE A 109 10.68 9.42 -8.60
N ALA A 110 11.13 10.43 -7.85
CA ALA A 110 11.14 11.82 -8.30
C ALA A 110 12.00 12.01 -9.56
N ALA A 111 13.24 11.50 -9.56
CA ALA A 111 14.17 11.62 -10.67
C ALA A 111 13.67 10.89 -11.92
N THR A 112 13.19 9.65 -11.79
CA THR A 112 12.72 8.85 -12.92
C THR A 112 11.44 9.39 -13.55
N LEU A 113 10.53 9.97 -12.76
CA LEU A 113 9.30 10.56 -13.26
C LEU A 113 9.43 12.04 -13.62
N GLY A 114 10.57 12.68 -13.32
CA GLY A 114 10.77 14.12 -13.54
C GLY A 114 9.91 15.02 -12.64
N ILE A 115 9.40 14.48 -11.53
CA ILE A 115 8.48 15.17 -10.63
C ILE A 115 9.26 15.89 -9.51
N PRO A 116 9.01 17.18 -9.25
CA PRO A 116 9.73 17.92 -8.21
C PRO A 116 9.31 17.47 -6.80
N VAL A 117 10.21 17.67 -5.84
CA VAL A 117 10.07 17.19 -4.45
C VAL A 117 9.66 18.32 -3.51
N LEU A 118 8.61 18.06 -2.73
CA LEU A 118 8.25 18.85 -1.55
C LEU A 118 8.80 18.14 -0.29
N ALA A 119 9.79 18.73 0.36
CA ALA A 119 10.37 18.14 1.57
C ALA A 119 9.56 18.51 2.82
N VAL A 120 9.14 17.50 3.59
CA VAL A 120 8.52 17.65 4.90
C VAL A 120 9.57 17.42 5.98
N ILE A 121 9.83 18.45 6.78
CA ILE A 121 10.82 18.39 7.87
C ILE A 121 10.10 18.59 9.19
N ASP A 122 10.30 17.68 10.15
CA ASP A 122 9.86 17.90 11.52
C ASP A 122 10.71 18.99 12.17
N ALA A 123 10.08 20.14 12.40
CA ALA A 123 10.73 21.31 12.95
C ALA A 123 10.42 21.51 14.45
N GLY A 124 9.77 20.56 15.12
CA GLY A 124 9.23 20.75 16.47
C GLY A 124 10.23 21.16 17.55
N SER A 125 11.52 20.93 17.32
CA SER A 125 12.63 21.35 18.19
C SER A 125 13.83 21.86 17.38
N MET A 126 13.58 22.50 16.23
CA MET A 126 14.63 23.05 15.36
C MET A 126 14.56 24.56 15.25
N ALA A 127 15.66 25.18 14.81
CA ALA A 127 15.71 26.55 14.33
C ALA A 127 16.59 26.56 13.07
N GLN A 128 17.83 27.07 13.13
CA GLN A 128 18.73 27.15 11.96
C GLN A 128 19.09 25.78 11.35
N THR A 129 19.10 24.71 12.16
CA THR A 129 19.32 23.34 11.67
C THR A 129 18.28 22.91 10.62
N PHE A 130 17.07 23.48 10.64
CA PHE A 130 16.07 23.27 9.60
C PHE A 130 16.62 23.62 8.21
N GLY A 131 17.27 24.78 8.09
CA GLY A 131 17.92 25.24 6.87
C GLY A 131 19.04 24.32 6.41
N ALA A 132 19.87 23.83 7.34
CA ALA A 132 20.95 22.89 7.02
C ALA A 132 20.43 21.55 6.48
N ILE A 133 19.37 21.01 7.07
CA ILE A 133 18.73 19.77 6.59
C ILE A 133 18.09 20.00 5.22
N ALA A 134 17.33 21.09 5.06
CA ALA A 134 16.72 21.46 3.79
C ALA A 134 17.77 21.61 2.67
N TYR A 135 18.87 22.31 2.95
CA TYR A 135 19.99 22.45 2.02
C TYR A 135 20.60 21.09 1.67
N GLY A 136 20.81 20.22 2.65
CA GLY A 136 21.31 18.86 2.43
C GLY A 136 20.39 18.05 1.52
N LEU A 137 19.08 18.06 1.77
CA LEU A 137 18.09 17.39 0.92
C LEU A 137 18.10 17.92 -0.51
N ALA A 138 18.22 19.24 -0.68
CA ALA A 138 18.21 19.87 -1.98
C ALA A 138 19.48 19.62 -2.81
N ASN A 139 20.64 19.45 -2.16
CA ASN A 139 21.94 19.45 -2.83
C ASN A 139 22.67 18.09 -2.79
N PHE A 140 22.12 17.08 -2.11
CA PHE A 140 22.75 15.76 -2.05
C PHE A 140 22.79 15.05 -3.41
N ARG A 141 21.81 15.30 -4.28
CA ARG A 141 21.66 14.72 -5.62
C ARG A 141 21.31 15.80 -6.63
N SER A 142 22.00 15.82 -7.77
CA SER A 142 21.84 16.84 -8.82
C SER A 142 20.74 16.52 -9.85
N ASP A 143 20.19 15.30 -9.82
CA ASP A 143 19.13 14.83 -10.72
C ASP A 143 17.72 15.08 -10.16
N ILE A 144 17.60 15.74 -9.00
CA ILE A 144 16.34 16.03 -8.33
C ILE A 144 16.08 17.53 -8.36
N LYS A 145 14.81 17.90 -8.57
CA LYS A 145 14.35 19.29 -8.44
C LYS A 145 13.56 19.44 -7.15
N MET A 146 13.92 20.41 -6.33
CA MET A 146 13.12 20.78 -5.17
C MET A 146 12.02 21.75 -5.58
N HIS A 147 10.79 21.47 -5.21
CA HIS A 147 9.70 22.45 -5.24
C HIS A 147 9.81 23.40 -4.03
N GLY A 148 10.13 22.86 -2.86
CA GLY A 148 10.30 23.63 -1.63
C GLY A 148 10.22 22.75 -0.39
N VAL A 149 9.98 23.39 0.76
CA VAL A 149 9.99 22.76 2.07
C VAL A 149 8.76 23.15 2.88
N VAL A 150 8.12 22.16 3.52
CA VAL A 150 7.07 22.35 4.53
C VAL A 150 7.62 21.98 5.90
N ALA A 151 7.44 22.88 6.86
CA ALA A 151 7.78 22.61 8.25
C ALA A 151 6.61 21.95 9.00
N ASN A 152 6.84 20.79 9.60
CA ASN A 152 5.84 20.12 10.43
C ASN A 152 6.10 20.34 11.93
N ARG A 153 5.06 20.19 12.75
CA ARG A 153 5.09 20.32 14.23
C ARG A 153 5.61 21.66 14.72
N VAL A 154 5.35 22.75 14.01
CA VAL A 154 5.85 24.08 14.35
C VAL A 154 5.15 24.65 15.59
N GLY A 155 5.91 25.28 16.47
CA GLY A 155 5.44 25.75 17.78
C GLY A 155 4.57 27.02 17.75
N SER A 156 4.85 27.94 16.83
CA SER A 156 4.17 29.24 16.69
C SER A 156 4.50 29.89 15.34
N SER A 157 3.79 30.96 14.99
CA SER A 157 4.11 31.77 13.80
C SER A 157 5.51 32.38 13.87
N THR A 158 5.95 32.88 15.03
CA THR A 158 7.33 33.36 15.22
C THR A 158 8.36 32.27 14.98
N HIS A 159 8.06 31.03 15.38
CA HIS A 159 8.91 29.89 15.07
C HIS A 159 8.94 29.62 13.55
N ALA A 160 7.80 29.69 12.86
CA ALA A 160 7.76 29.54 11.40
C ALA A 160 8.65 30.57 10.68
N GLU A 161 8.61 31.85 11.08
CA GLU A 161 9.48 32.88 10.49
C GLU A 161 10.97 32.57 10.72
N MET A 162 11.37 32.11 11.91
CA MET A 162 12.77 31.70 12.15
C MET A 162 13.20 30.53 11.26
N LEU A 163 12.30 29.58 10.98
CA LEU A 163 12.58 28.46 10.08
C LEU A 163 12.72 28.92 8.63
N LYS A 164 11.86 29.86 8.22
CA LYS A 164 11.90 30.48 6.90
C LYS A 164 13.18 31.29 6.68
N GLU A 165 13.59 32.10 7.66
CA GLU A 165 14.85 32.87 7.63
C GLU A 165 16.09 31.98 7.58
N ALA A 166 16.00 30.74 8.09
CA ALA A 166 17.09 29.78 8.04
C ALA A 166 17.25 29.11 6.66
N LEU A 167 16.26 29.20 5.77
CA LEU A 167 16.34 28.58 4.46
C LEU A 167 17.27 29.35 3.51
N PRO A 168 18.05 28.65 2.67
CA PRO A 168 18.71 29.25 1.51
C PRO A 168 17.71 29.95 0.59
N GLU A 169 18.13 31.02 -0.11
CA GLU A 169 17.27 31.80 -1.00
C GLU A 169 16.66 30.96 -2.13
N GLU A 170 17.33 29.88 -2.55
CA GLU A 170 16.90 29.00 -3.62
C GLU A 170 15.79 28.03 -3.20
N LEU A 171 15.50 27.90 -1.90
CA LEU A 171 14.49 26.98 -1.38
C LEU A 171 13.25 27.73 -0.91
N ALA A 172 12.14 27.48 -1.60
CA ALA A 172 10.85 28.01 -1.21
C ALA A 172 10.38 27.44 0.13
N PHE A 173 10.02 28.32 1.06
CA PHE A 173 9.26 27.96 2.26
C PHE A 173 7.78 27.84 1.88
N CYS A 174 7.28 26.61 1.74
CA CYS A 174 5.90 26.30 1.37
C CYS A 174 4.95 26.33 2.57
N GLY A 175 5.36 26.89 3.71
CA GLY A 175 4.55 27.02 4.91
C GLY A 175 4.72 25.90 5.91
N TYR A 176 3.76 25.78 6.83
CA TYR A 176 3.92 24.92 8.00
C TYR A 176 2.63 24.35 8.59
N LEU A 177 2.78 23.23 9.33
CA LEU A 177 1.74 22.65 10.18
C LEU A 177 2.06 22.87 11.66
N PRO A 178 1.13 23.43 12.46
CA PRO A 178 1.34 23.64 13.89
C PRO A 178 1.41 22.34 14.70
N LYS A 179 2.21 22.31 15.77
CA LYS A 179 2.34 21.19 16.71
C LYS A 179 1.03 20.79 17.39
N LYS A 180 0.14 21.77 17.63
CA LYS A 180 -1.18 21.55 18.27
C LYS A 180 -2.13 20.74 17.39
N MET A 181 -1.79 20.57 16.12
CA MET A 181 -2.50 19.69 15.23
C MET A 181 -2.18 18.23 15.57
N GLN A 182 -2.88 17.70 16.56
CA GLN A 182 -2.92 16.25 16.77
C GLN A 182 -3.87 15.62 15.73
N LEU A 183 -3.47 15.65 14.45
CA LEU A 183 -3.67 14.46 13.61
C LEU A 183 -2.68 13.42 14.14
N SER A 184 -2.88 12.97 15.39
CA SER A 184 -2.25 11.76 15.86
C SER A 184 -2.97 10.65 15.09
N LEU A 185 -2.51 10.40 13.87
CA LEU A 185 -2.62 9.09 13.26
C LEU A 185 -1.96 8.17 14.29
N PRO A 186 -2.73 7.37 15.03
CA PRO A 186 -2.25 6.72 16.24
C PRO A 186 -0.96 5.94 15.94
N GLU A 187 0.02 6.11 16.82
CA GLU A 187 1.32 5.47 16.64
C GLU A 187 1.18 3.95 16.68
N ARG A 188 1.86 3.34 15.71
CA ARG A 188 1.74 1.94 15.31
C ARG A 188 2.30 1.03 16.40
N HIS A 189 1.46 0.47 17.26
CA HIS A 189 1.69 -0.87 17.75
C HIS A 189 0.87 -1.80 16.88
N LEU A 190 1.51 -2.54 15.96
CA LEU A 190 0.91 -3.59 15.11
C LEU A 190 -0.02 -3.13 13.96
N GLY A 191 -0.15 -1.83 13.68
CA GLY A 191 -1.04 -1.30 12.62
C GLY A 191 -2.53 -1.33 12.99
N LEU A 192 -2.79 -1.31 14.30
CA LEU A 192 -4.09 -1.50 14.96
C LEU A 192 -5.12 -0.38 14.83
N VAL A 193 -4.89 0.64 14.00
CA VAL A 193 -5.94 1.63 13.77
C VAL A 193 -6.09 1.86 12.29
N GLN A 194 -7.13 1.26 11.74
CA GLN A 194 -7.54 1.50 10.37
C GLN A 194 -8.21 2.87 10.29
N ALA A 195 -8.14 3.53 9.13
CA ALA A 195 -8.78 4.83 8.93
C ALA A 195 -10.27 4.83 9.28
N GLN A 196 -10.93 3.69 9.04
CA GLN A 196 -12.36 3.47 9.31
C GLN A 196 -12.70 3.45 10.81
N GLU A 197 -11.71 3.23 11.68
CA GLU A 197 -11.88 3.16 13.14
C GLU A 197 -11.57 4.52 13.81
N ILE A 198 -11.09 5.51 13.05
CA ILE A 198 -10.86 6.85 13.58
C ILE A 198 -12.17 7.63 13.59
N GLU A 199 -12.74 7.78 14.78
CA GLU A 199 -13.84 8.72 15.00
C GLU A 199 -13.48 10.13 14.51
N ASN A 200 -14.41 10.73 13.77
CA ASN A 200 -14.33 12.09 13.23
C ASN A 200 -13.11 12.32 12.32
N LEU A 201 -12.71 11.31 11.53
CA LEU A 201 -11.60 11.44 10.58
C LEU A 201 -11.81 12.60 9.59
N ASP A 202 -13.02 12.76 9.03
CA ASP A 202 -13.36 13.87 8.14
C ASP A 202 -13.10 15.24 8.78
N ASP A 203 -13.53 15.43 10.03
CA ASP A 203 -13.33 16.70 10.75
C ASP A 203 -11.84 16.98 10.97
N LYS A 204 -11.07 15.94 11.32
CA LYS A 204 -9.62 16.07 11.48
C LYS A 204 -8.91 16.41 10.17
N LEU A 205 -9.32 15.81 9.06
CA LEU A 205 -8.80 16.12 7.72
C LEU A 205 -9.21 17.53 7.26
N ASN A 206 -10.44 17.96 7.56
CA ASN A 206 -10.89 19.32 7.26
C ASN A 206 -10.10 20.36 8.07
N LEU A 207 -9.84 20.10 9.35
CA LEU A 207 -8.97 20.95 10.17
C LEU A 207 -7.55 21.01 9.61
N ALA A 208 -7.01 19.87 9.16
CA ALA A 208 -5.71 19.79 8.51
C ALA A 208 -5.62 20.67 7.26
N ALA A 209 -6.61 20.55 6.39
CA ALA A 209 -6.73 21.32 5.17
C ALA A 209 -6.85 22.82 5.45
N ALA A 210 -7.61 23.21 6.48
CA ALA A 210 -7.75 24.60 6.90
C ALA A 210 -6.43 25.17 7.43
N LEU A 211 -5.68 24.39 8.21
CA LEU A 211 -4.37 24.82 8.73
C LEU A 211 -3.33 24.98 7.62
N ILE A 212 -3.32 24.10 6.61
CA ILE A 212 -2.50 24.30 5.41
C ILE A 212 -2.96 25.58 4.68
N ALA A 213 -4.25 25.79 4.47
CA ALA A 213 -4.76 26.99 3.80
C ALA A 213 -4.36 28.30 4.50
N GLU A 214 -4.32 28.30 5.83
CA GLU A 214 -3.96 29.47 6.64
C GLU A 214 -2.45 29.72 6.70
N ASN A 215 -1.65 28.65 6.77
CA ASN A 215 -0.22 28.73 7.11
C ASN A 215 0.72 28.39 5.95
N SER A 216 0.18 28.04 4.78
CA SER A 216 0.92 27.68 3.60
C SER A 216 0.38 28.39 2.37
N ASP A 217 1.31 28.93 1.59
CA ASP A 217 1.09 29.29 0.19
C ASP A 217 1.85 28.26 -0.64
N ILE A 218 1.27 27.05 -0.80
CA ILE A 218 1.83 26.03 -1.69
C ILE A 218 1.22 26.27 -3.07
N PRO A 219 1.90 26.99 -3.99
CA PRO A 219 1.42 27.08 -5.34
C PRO A 219 1.38 25.67 -5.95
N LEU A 220 0.42 25.42 -6.84
CA LEU A 220 0.51 24.22 -7.66
C LEU A 220 1.85 24.26 -8.42
N PRO A 221 2.58 23.14 -8.49
CA PRO A 221 3.77 23.08 -9.34
C PRO A 221 3.38 23.22 -10.82
N GLU A 222 4.36 23.58 -11.63
CA GLU A 222 4.22 23.52 -13.08
C GLU A 222 3.80 22.09 -13.52
N PRO A 223 2.89 21.96 -14.50
CA PRO A 223 2.49 20.67 -15.03
C PRO A 223 3.68 19.87 -15.57
N ILE A 224 3.73 18.58 -15.22
CA ILE A 224 4.71 17.63 -15.73
C ILE A 224 4.05 16.82 -16.84
N SER A 225 4.76 16.65 -17.96
CA SER A 225 4.30 15.85 -19.09
C SER A 225 4.57 14.37 -18.86
N PHE A 226 3.53 13.54 -19.04
CA PHE A 226 3.58 12.09 -18.99
C PHE A 226 3.20 11.52 -20.35
N THR A 227 3.94 10.50 -20.80
CA THR A 227 3.67 9.79 -22.05
C THR A 227 2.83 8.56 -21.76
N LEU A 228 1.76 8.39 -22.53
CA LEU A 228 0.94 7.18 -22.55
C LEU A 228 1.16 6.44 -23.86
N ASP A 229 1.23 5.12 -23.74
CA ASP A 229 1.27 4.20 -24.86
C ASP A 229 -0.16 3.70 -25.08
N ASP A 230 -0.66 3.88 -26.30
CA ASP A 230 -1.97 3.38 -26.74
C ASP A 230 -1.82 1.89 -27.07
N GLU A 231 -1.70 1.07 -26.02
CA GLU A 231 -1.71 -0.39 -26.13
C GLU A 231 -3.05 -0.93 -25.59
N ASP A 232 -3.97 -1.19 -26.52
CA ASP A 232 -5.07 -2.14 -26.33
C ASP A 232 -4.44 -3.54 -26.27
N ASP A 233 -4.34 -4.13 -25.07
CA ASP A 233 -3.80 -5.46 -24.91
C ASP A 233 -4.94 -6.47 -25.07
N GLU A 234 -5.16 -7.02 -26.28
CA GLU A 234 -6.21 -8.02 -26.54
C GLU A 234 -6.13 -9.28 -25.64
N SER A 235 -5.04 -9.47 -24.88
CA SER A 235 -4.92 -10.48 -23.83
C SER A 235 -5.81 -10.23 -22.60
N GLU A 236 -6.56 -9.12 -22.61
CA GLU A 236 -7.35 -8.55 -21.52
C GLU A 236 -8.45 -9.41 -20.91
N ARG A 237 -8.78 -10.62 -21.36
CA ARG A 237 -9.95 -11.35 -20.84
C ARG A 237 -9.70 -12.78 -20.40
N GLN A 238 -8.50 -13.07 -19.90
CA GLN A 238 -8.13 -14.42 -19.48
C GLN A 238 -9.03 -15.00 -18.39
N LEU A 239 -9.66 -14.19 -17.55
CA LEU A 239 -10.57 -14.60 -16.47
C LEU A 239 -12.06 -14.36 -16.81
N ALA A 240 -12.40 -14.14 -18.09
CA ALA A 240 -13.79 -13.99 -18.50
C ALA A 240 -14.63 -15.21 -18.10
N GLY A 241 -15.71 -14.94 -17.35
CA GLY A 241 -16.62 -15.96 -16.84
C GLY A 241 -16.23 -16.56 -15.48
N THR A 242 -15.06 -16.21 -14.94
CA THR A 242 -14.62 -16.64 -13.60
C THR A 242 -15.21 -15.74 -12.53
N LYS A 243 -15.88 -16.32 -11.53
CA LYS A 243 -16.35 -15.61 -10.33
C LYS A 243 -15.36 -15.74 -9.18
N ILE A 244 -14.88 -14.62 -8.66
CA ILE A 244 -13.91 -14.57 -7.57
C ILE A 244 -14.58 -13.97 -6.33
N ALA A 245 -14.70 -14.76 -5.27
CA ALA A 245 -15.12 -14.26 -3.97
C ALA A 245 -13.91 -13.69 -3.21
N ILE A 246 -13.97 -12.43 -2.78
CA ILE A 246 -12.88 -11.77 -2.06
C ILE A 246 -13.35 -11.39 -0.66
N ALA A 247 -12.67 -11.89 0.37
CA ALA A 247 -12.94 -11.44 1.74
C ALA A 247 -12.49 -9.97 1.88
N LYS A 248 -13.38 -9.09 2.36
CA LYS A 248 -13.10 -7.66 2.54
C LYS A 248 -13.83 -7.11 3.77
N ASP A 249 -13.09 -6.97 4.85
CA ASP A 249 -13.49 -6.31 6.09
C ASP A 249 -12.25 -5.91 6.90
N THR A 250 -12.43 -5.49 8.15
CA THR A 250 -11.31 -5.06 9.01
C THR A 250 -10.32 -6.19 9.34
N ALA A 251 -10.75 -7.46 9.30
CA ALA A 251 -9.87 -8.60 9.47
C ALA A 251 -9.09 -8.96 8.19
N PHE A 252 -9.66 -8.65 7.03
CA PHE A 252 -9.11 -8.96 5.70
C PHE A 252 -9.01 -7.69 4.84
N SER A 253 -8.19 -6.75 5.27
CA SER A 253 -8.12 -5.38 4.73
C SER A 253 -6.91 -5.09 3.85
N PHE A 254 -5.92 -6.00 3.77
CA PHE A 254 -4.68 -5.76 3.02
C PHE A 254 -4.84 -6.13 1.56
N ILE A 255 -5.57 -5.28 0.83
CA ILE A 255 -5.89 -5.45 -0.58
C ILE A 255 -5.26 -4.29 -1.36
N TYR A 256 -4.44 -4.61 -2.37
CA TYR A 256 -4.00 -3.62 -3.33
C TYR A 256 -5.11 -3.30 -4.32
N GLN A 257 -5.44 -2.01 -4.49
CA GLN A 257 -6.43 -1.62 -5.51
C GLN A 257 -6.00 -2.07 -6.90
N ALA A 258 -4.70 -1.97 -7.22
CA ALA A 258 -4.14 -2.46 -8.49
C ALA A 258 -4.39 -3.96 -8.75
N ASN A 259 -4.50 -4.78 -7.70
CA ASN A 259 -4.85 -6.20 -7.84
C ASN A 259 -6.31 -6.36 -8.28
N ILE A 260 -7.21 -5.60 -7.65
CA ILE A 260 -8.64 -5.62 -7.98
C ILE A 260 -8.87 -5.12 -9.41
N ASP A 261 -8.21 -4.03 -9.79
CA ASP A 261 -8.34 -3.48 -11.14
C ASP A 261 -7.79 -4.45 -12.18
N LEU A 262 -6.70 -5.15 -11.90
CA LEU A 262 -6.20 -6.17 -12.81
C LEU A 262 -7.18 -7.34 -12.95
N LEU A 263 -7.77 -7.83 -11.87
CA LEU A 263 -8.76 -8.91 -11.94
C LEU A 263 -9.98 -8.50 -12.78
N ASN A 264 -10.50 -7.28 -12.56
CA ASN A 264 -11.57 -6.72 -13.37
C ASN A 264 -11.14 -6.56 -14.83
N LYS A 265 -9.92 -6.04 -15.07
CA LYS A 265 -9.34 -5.89 -16.39
C LYS A 265 -9.34 -7.23 -17.10
N LEU A 266 -8.82 -8.28 -16.46
CA LEU A 266 -8.78 -9.68 -16.93
C LEU A 266 -10.17 -10.32 -17.12
N GLY A 267 -11.26 -9.63 -16.80
CA GLY A 267 -12.64 -10.07 -17.05
C GLY A 267 -13.29 -10.89 -15.93
N ALA A 268 -12.67 -10.95 -14.74
CA ALA A 268 -13.24 -11.64 -13.59
C ALA A 268 -14.48 -10.91 -13.05
N GLN A 269 -15.42 -11.66 -12.49
CA GLN A 269 -16.55 -11.13 -11.73
C GLN A 269 -16.22 -11.21 -10.24
N ILE A 270 -16.04 -10.05 -9.60
CA ILE A 270 -15.66 -9.97 -8.19
C ILE A 270 -16.90 -9.83 -7.31
N GLU A 271 -17.00 -10.66 -6.27
CA GLU A 271 -18.01 -10.53 -5.22
C GLU A 271 -17.33 -10.45 -3.85
N TYR A 272 -17.60 -9.38 -3.11
CA TYR A 272 -17.04 -9.19 -1.77
C TYR A 272 -17.94 -9.82 -0.70
N PHE A 273 -17.32 -10.35 0.35
CA PHE A 273 -18.02 -10.82 1.55
C PHE A 273 -17.21 -10.49 2.81
N SER A 274 -17.88 -10.39 3.95
CA SER A 274 -17.24 -10.11 5.25
C SER A 274 -17.34 -11.32 6.18
N PRO A 275 -16.24 -12.07 6.36
CA PRO A 275 -16.16 -13.13 7.36
C PRO A 275 -16.61 -12.71 8.77
N ILE A 276 -16.22 -11.52 9.25
CA ILE A 276 -16.50 -11.09 10.63
C ILE A 276 -17.95 -10.61 10.84
N LYS A 277 -18.67 -10.25 9.77
CA LYS A 277 -20.11 -9.92 9.84
C LYS A 277 -21.00 -11.15 9.83
N GLY A 278 -20.42 -12.35 9.71
CA GLY A 278 -21.18 -13.60 9.61
C GLY A 278 -21.68 -13.89 8.20
N ASP A 279 -21.13 -13.24 7.17
CA ASP A 279 -21.51 -13.52 5.78
C ASP A 279 -21.16 -14.97 5.42
N LYS A 280 -21.98 -15.56 4.54
CA LYS A 280 -21.69 -16.85 3.92
C LYS A 280 -20.79 -16.63 2.71
N LEU A 281 -20.12 -17.70 2.27
CA LEU A 281 -19.39 -17.67 1.00
C LEU A 281 -20.37 -17.50 -0.18
N PRO A 282 -20.22 -16.46 -1.02
CA PRO A 282 -21.05 -16.32 -2.21
C PRO A 282 -20.69 -17.36 -3.29
N PRO A 283 -21.59 -17.66 -4.23
CA PRO A 283 -21.32 -18.61 -5.32
C PRO A 283 -20.14 -18.17 -6.18
N CYS A 284 -19.03 -18.90 -6.11
CA CYS A 284 -17.79 -18.56 -6.79
C CYS A 284 -17.04 -19.78 -7.37
N ASP A 285 -16.10 -19.48 -8.26
CA ASP A 285 -15.18 -20.44 -8.86
C ASP A 285 -13.82 -20.39 -8.16
N ALA A 286 -13.42 -19.22 -7.66
CA ALA A 286 -12.18 -19.01 -6.92
C ALA A 286 -12.40 -18.11 -5.70
N ILE A 287 -11.52 -18.24 -4.70
CA ILE A 287 -11.56 -17.42 -3.48
C ILE A 287 -10.22 -16.69 -3.30
N TYR A 288 -10.29 -15.44 -2.88
CA TYR A 288 -9.15 -14.67 -2.39
C TYR A 288 -9.39 -14.27 -0.93
N LEU A 289 -8.54 -14.80 -0.03
CA LEU A 289 -8.45 -14.36 1.37
C LEU A 289 -7.19 -13.50 1.52
N PRO A 290 -7.31 -12.16 1.46
CA PRO A 290 -6.17 -11.28 1.55
C PRO A 290 -5.58 -11.25 2.96
N GLY A 291 -4.50 -10.50 3.12
CA GLY A 291 -3.93 -10.23 4.44
C GLY A 291 -4.82 -9.36 5.32
N GLY A 292 -4.39 -9.18 6.57
CA GLY A 292 -5.04 -8.34 7.55
C GLY A 292 -4.75 -8.88 8.95
N TYR A 293 -5.67 -8.64 9.88
CA TYR A 293 -5.50 -8.89 11.32
C TYR A 293 -6.55 -9.87 11.88
N PRO A 294 -6.65 -11.10 11.36
CA PRO A 294 -7.63 -12.08 11.83
C PRO A 294 -7.50 -12.38 13.33
N GLU A 295 -6.31 -12.20 13.92
CA GLU A 295 -6.05 -12.42 15.33
C GLU A 295 -6.84 -11.50 16.27
N LEU A 296 -7.29 -10.34 15.76
CA LEU A 296 -8.11 -9.39 16.52
C LEU A 296 -9.60 -9.73 16.48
N PHE A 297 -10.01 -10.57 15.52
CA PHE A 297 -11.40 -10.91 15.25
C PHE A 297 -11.64 -12.43 15.34
N ILE A 298 -10.81 -13.13 16.14
CA ILE A 298 -10.85 -14.60 16.26
C ILE A 298 -12.24 -15.07 16.72
N GLN A 299 -12.90 -14.33 17.61
CA GLN A 299 -14.21 -14.71 18.12
C GLN A 299 -15.24 -14.73 16.96
N GLU A 300 -15.35 -13.62 16.24
CA GLU A 300 -16.27 -13.46 15.12
C GLU A 300 -15.99 -14.50 14.02
N LEU A 301 -14.72 -14.69 13.69
CA LEU A 301 -14.26 -15.64 12.68
C LEU A 301 -14.56 -17.10 13.04
N THR A 302 -14.44 -17.46 14.33
CA THR A 302 -14.72 -18.82 14.80
C THR A 302 -16.20 -19.08 15.01
N GLU A 303 -17.01 -18.05 15.28
CA GLU A 303 -18.47 -18.15 15.37
C GLU A 303 -19.12 -18.39 13.99
N ASN A 304 -18.50 -17.94 12.89
CA ASN A 304 -18.98 -18.17 11.53
C ASN A 304 -18.72 -19.62 11.04
N LYS A 305 -19.41 -20.59 11.66
CA LYS A 305 -19.30 -22.03 11.33
C LYS A 305 -19.72 -22.36 9.90
N ILE A 306 -20.66 -21.59 9.35
CA ILE A 306 -21.17 -21.81 7.98
C ILE A 306 -20.07 -21.49 6.97
N LEU A 307 -19.44 -20.32 7.07
CA LEU A 307 -18.33 -19.95 6.19
C LEU A 307 -17.17 -20.93 6.32
N LYS A 308 -16.79 -21.31 7.55
CA LYS A 308 -15.74 -22.32 7.78
C LYS A 308 -16.02 -23.61 7.00
N GLN A 309 -17.24 -24.15 7.07
CA GLN A 309 -17.59 -25.36 6.33
C GLN A 309 -17.56 -25.13 4.81
N GLN A 310 -18.05 -23.99 4.33
CA GLN A 310 -18.05 -23.68 2.90
C GLN A 310 -16.63 -23.51 2.34
N LEU A 311 -15.68 -22.97 3.11
CA LEU A 311 -14.27 -22.89 2.71
C LEU A 311 -13.64 -24.28 2.61
N ILE A 312 -13.94 -25.17 3.57
CA ILE A 312 -13.50 -26.58 3.51
C ILE A 312 -14.07 -27.24 2.25
N ASP A 313 -15.39 -27.16 2.04
CA ASP A 313 -16.06 -27.78 0.90
C ASP A 313 -15.52 -27.26 -0.45
N HIS A 314 -15.19 -25.96 -0.54
CA HIS A 314 -14.61 -25.34 -1.74
C HIS A 314 -13.23 -25.92 -2.08
N VAL A 315 -12.34 -25.99 -1.08
CA VAL A 315 -10.98 -26.54 -1.27
C VAL A 315 -11.05 -28.03 -1.57
N GLU A 316 -11.90 -28.79 -0.87
CA GLU A 316 -12.06 -30.23 -1.10
C GLU A 316 -12.62 -30.55 -2.49
N SER A 317 -13.43 -29.64 -3.05
CA SER A 317 -13.95 -29.71 -4.44
C SER A 317 -12.91 -29.32 -5.51
N ASP A 318 -11.63 -29.21 -5.16
CA ASP A 318 -10.51 -28.85 -6.05
C ASP A 318 -10.74 -27.52 -6.80
N LYS A 319 -11.33 -26.54 -6.11
CA LYS A 319 -11.42 -25.16 -6.59
C LYS A 319 -10.28 -24.30 -6.05
N PRO A 320 -9.78 -23.33 -6.84
CA PRO A 320 -8.67 -22.48 -6.42
C PRO A 320 -9.02 -21.57 -5.23
N LEU A 321 -8.05 -21.41 -4.35
CA LEU A 321 -8.07 -20.44 -3.26
C LEU A 321 -6.68 -19.84 -3.09
N LEU A 322 -6.58 -18.51 -3.05
CA LEU A 322 -5.38 -17.78 -2.67
C LEU A 322 -5.55 -17.22 -1.26
N ALA A 323 -4.66 -17.56 -0.34
CA ALA A 323 -4.66 -17.07 1.04
C ALA A 323 -3.34 -16.39 1.39
N GLU A 324 -3.39 -15.11 1.77
CA GLU A 324 -2.21 -14.29 2.06
C GLU A 324 -2.18 -13.88 3.53
N CYS A 325 -1.03 -14.01 4.19
CA CYS A 325 -0.77 -13.60 5.57
C CYS A 325 -1.93 -13.93 6.52
N GLY A 326 -2.73 -12.94 6.94
CA GLY A 326 -3.92 -13.14 7.79
C GLY A 326 -4.94 -14.12 7.19
N GLY A 327 -5.20 -14.07 5.89
CA GLY A 327 -5.99 -15.05 5.15
C GLY A 327 -5.47 -16.48 5.37
N MET A 328 -4.16 -16.68 5.27
CA MET A 328 -3.54 -17.98 5.56
C MET A 328 -3.66 -18.35 7.05
N LEU A 329 -3.43 -17.42 7.97
CA LEU A 329 -3.56 -17.68 9.41
C LEU A 329 -4.96 -18.22 9.75
N TYR A 330 -6.01 -17.67 9.15
CA TYR A 330 -7.38 -18.15 9.33
C TYR A 330 -7.61 -19.59 8.85
N LEU A 331 -6.86 -20.04 7.84
CA LEU A 331 -6.98 -21.40 7.28
C LEU A 331 -6.23 -22.47 8.07
N ASN A 332 -5.31 -22.08 8.95
CA ASN A 332 -4.52 -23.00 9.76
C ASN A 332 -5.38 -23.76 10.78
N LYS A 333 -4.83 -24.82 11.38
CA LYS A 333 -5.48 -25.57 12.47
C LYS A 333 -5.64 -24.71 13.71
N SER A 334 -4.59 -23.98 14.08
CA SER A 334 -4.65 -23.10 15.24
C SER A 334 -3.76 -21.87 15.12
N LEU A 335 -4.14 -20.85 15.89
CA LEU A 335 -3.36 -19.64 16.12
C LEU A 335 -3.21 -19.41 17.61
N LYS A 336 -1.97 -19.26 18.07
CA LYS A 336 -1.65 -18.82 19.44
C LYS A 336 -1.45 -17.31 19.48
N ASN A 337 -2.14 -16.65 20.39
CA ASN A 337 -1.94 -15.22 20.66
C ASN A 337 -0.63 -14.97 21.44
N LEU A 338 -0.35 -13.71 21.79
CA LEU A 338 0.84 -13.32 22.57
C LEU A 338 0.84 -13.84 24.01
N ASN A 339 -0.33 -14.22 24.55
CA ASN A 339 -0.48 -14.83 25.87
C ASN A 339 -0.41 -16.37 25.83
N GLU A 340 -0.06 -16.94 24.67
CA GLU A 340 -0.01 -18.38 24.40
C GLU A 340 -1.36 -19.11 24.36
N ASP A 341 -2.49 -18.39 24.43
CA ASP A 341 -3.80 -18.98 24.27
C ASP A 341 -3.98 -19.45 22.81
N ALA A 342 -4.23 -20.75 22.63
CA ALA A 342 -4.45 -21.35 21.32
C ALA A 342 -5.94 -21.36 20.97
N THR A 343 -6.28 -20.87 19.77
CA THR A 343 -7.63 -21.01 19.22
C THR A 343 -7.62 -21.92 18.00
N GLU A 344 -8.59 -22.83 17.90
CA GLU A 344 -8.83 -23.63 16.70
C GLU A 344 -9.52 -22.80 15.61
N LEU A 345 -8.96 -22.83 14.40
CA LEU A 345 -9.45 -22.06 13.25
C LEU A 345 -10.04 -23.00 12.19
N CYS A 346 -9.92 -22.72 10.90
CA CYS A 346 -10.57 -23.53 9.87
C CYS A 346 -10.00 -24.95 9.77
N GLY A 347 -8.69 -25.13 9.97
CA GLY A 347 -8.03 -26.43 9.90
C GLY A 347 -7.95 -27.04 8.50
N ILE A 348 -8.02 -26.20 7.45
CA ILE A 348 -7.81 -26.63 6.06
C ILE A 348 -6.32 -26.93 5.83
N LEU A 349 -5.45 -26.04 6.33
CA LEU A 349 -4.01 -26.27 6.34
C LEU A 349 -3.64 -27.01 7.63
N ASP A 350 -2.94 -28.14 7.49
CA ASP A 350 -2.21 -28.80 8.58
C ASP A 350 -1.01 -27.97 9.01
N ALA A 351 -1.32 -26.87 9.69
CA ALA A 351 -0.37 -25.85 10.11
C ALA A 351 -0.82 -25.20 11.42
N HIS A 352 0.16 -24.79 12.22
CA HIS A 352 -0.03 -24.10 13.50
C HIS A 352 0.74 -22.80 13.47
N SER A 353 0.10 -21.71 13.90
CA SER A 353 0.73 -20.39 13.94
C SER A 353 0.81 -19.82 15.35
N GLN A 354 1.79 -18.96 15.58
CA GLN A 354 1.98 -18.27 16.85
C GLN A 354 2.37 -16.81 16.59
N MET A 355 1.65 -15.89 17.23
CA MET A 355 1.99 -14.46 17.26
C MET A 355 3.26 -14.24 18.09
N GLN A 356 4.05 -13.26 17.69
CA GLN A 356 5.31 -12.87 18.32
C GLN A 356 5.29 -11.38 18.65
N SER A 357 6.03 -11.00 19.70
CA SER A 357 6.18 -9.61 20.12
C SER A 357 7.12 -8.78 19.22
N SER A 358 7.92 -9.46 18.39
CA SER A 358 8.85 -8.84 17.45
C SER A 358 8.47 -9.16 16.01
N LEU A 359 8.79 -8.22 15.11
CA LEU A 359 8.60 -8.38 13.68
C LEU A 359 9.36 -9.63 13.17
N ALA A 360 8.65 -10.55 12.52
CA ALA A 360 9.20 -11.81 12.03
C ALA A 360 9.87 -11.63 10.66
N ALA A 361 9.17 -10.98 9.73
CA ALA A 361 9.73 -10.60 8.44
C ALA A 361 9.15 -9.28 7.95
N LEU A 362 9.96 -8.52 7.22
CA LEU A 362 9.57 -7.33 6.47
C LEU A 362 10.44 -7.22 5.22
N GLY A 363 9.81 -7.03 4.07
CA GLY A 363 10.51 -6.61 2.86
C GLY A 363 9.88 -7.10 1.56
N LEU A 364 10.43 -6.58 0.48
CA LEU A 364 10.08 -6.94 -0.88
C LEU A 364 10.66 -8.31 -1.25
N VAL A 365 9.81 -9.15 -1.85
CA VAL A 365 10.11 -10.55 -2.17
C VAL A 365 9.64 -10.92 -3.57
N GLU A 366 10.32 -11.90 -4.15
CA GLU A 366 9.92 -12.53 -5.39
C GLU A 366 9.96 -14.05 -5.24
N ALA A 367 9.13 -14.75 -5.98
CA ALA A 367 9.08 -16.20 -6.00
C ALA A 367 8.84 -16.71 -7.41
N GLU A 368 9.53 -17.79 -7.76
CA GLU A 368 9.28 -18.54 -8.99
C GLU A 368 8.23 -19.60 -8.71
N PHE A 369 7.03 -19.46 -9.28
CA PHE A 369 5.93 -20.42 -9.10
C PHE A 369 6.10 -21.64 -10.01
N THR A 370 6.45 -21.37 -11.27
CA THR A 370 6.81 -22.34 -12.29
C THR A 370 8.04 -21.84 -13.03
N ALA A 371 8.77 -22.71 -13.73
CA ALA A 371 10.00 -22.34 -14.42
C ALA A 371 9.81 -21.11 -15.32
N GLY A 372 10.49 -20.01 -15.01
CA GLY A 372 10.43 -18.72 -15.72
C GLY A 372 9.28 -17.78 -15.31
N GLU A 373 8.33 -18.20 -14.49
CA GLU A 373 7.18 -17.40 -14.04
C GLU A 373 7.44 -16.84 -12.63
N MET A 374 7.96 -15.61 -12.61
CA MET A 374 8.24 -14.88 -11.38
C MET A 374 7.02 -14.10 -10.93
N PHE A 375 6.79 -14.09 -9.62
CA PHE A 375 5.79 -13.24 -8.98
C PHE A 375 6.43 -12.36 -7.92
N ARG A 376 6.03 -11.09 -7.81
CA ARG A 376 6.57 -10.15 -6.83
C ARG A 376 5.50 -9.72 -5.83
N GLY A 377 5.96 -9.37 -4.65
CA GLY A 377 5.13 -8.87 -3.57
C GLY A 377 5.97 -8.40 -2.40
N HIS A 378 5.38 -8.43 -1.22
CA HIS A 378 6.09 -8.14 0.02
C HIS A 378 5.58 -9.00 1.16
N THR A 379 6.42 -9.15 2.17
CA THR A 379 6.07 -9.78 3.44
C THR A 379 6.13 -8.75 4.56
N PHE A 380 5.17 -8.80 5.48
CA PHE A 380 5.14 -8.04 6.72
C PHE A 380 4.28 -8.80 7.74
N HIS A 381 4.90 -9.46 8.72
CA HIS A 381 4.16 -10.21 9.75
C HIS A 381 4.91 -10.33 11.07
N TYR A 382 4.13 -10.58 12.12
CA TYR A 382 4.59 -10.80 13.49
C TYR A 382 4.35 -12.24 13.96
N SER A 383 4.00 -13.17 13.07
CA SER A 383 3.74 -14.57 13.43
C SER A 383 4.75 -15.52 12.80
N LYS A 384 4.86 -16.73 13.36
CA LYS A 384 5.53 -17.86 12.72
C LYS A 384 4.53 -18.98 12.48
N THR A 385 4.73 -19.73 11.42
CA THR A 385 3.91 -20.89 11.07
C THR A 385 4.77 -22.13 10.92
N GLU A 386 4.37 -23.20 11.59
CA GLU A 386 4.85 -24.55 11.36
C GLU A 386 3.79 -25.29 10.54
N SER A 387 4.18 -25.85 9.39
CA SER A 387 3.26 -26.46 8.44
C SER A 387 3.85 -27.76 7.89
N THR A 388 3.01 -28.79 7.74
CA THR A 388 3.36 -30.05 7.08
C THR A 388 2.98 -30.07 5.60
N GLN A 389 2.40 -28.98 5.10
CA GLN A 389 1.95 -28.87 3.71
C GLN A 389 3.12 -28.88 2.73
N SER A 390 2.84 -29.33 1.50
CA SER A 390 3.80 -29.27 0.41
C SER A 390 4.25 -27.84 0.16
N VAL A 391 5.56 -27.66 -0.05
CA VAL A 391 6.14 -26.37 -0.42
C VAL A 391 6.09 -26.22 -1.93
N LEU A 392 5.33 -25.23 -2.41
CA LEU A 392 5.27 -24.86 -3.82
C LEU A 392 6.60 -24.22 -4.24
N CYS A 393 7.04 -23.20 -3.51
CA CYS A 393 8.31 -22.53 -3.74
C CYS A 393 8.81 -21.83 -2.47
N THR A 394 10.08 -21.43 -2.47
CA THR A 394 10.69 -20.62 -1.41
C THR A 394 11.03 -19.25 -1.98
N PRO A 395 10.26 -18.20 -1.62
CA PRO A 395 10.52 -16.83 -2.02
C PRO A 395 11.86 -16.31 -1.54
N VAL A 396 12.38 -15.31 -2.23
CA VAL A 396 13.64 -14.63 -1.91
C VAL A 396 13.43 -13.13 -1.81
N THR A 397 14.10 -12.50 -0.85
CA THR A 397 14.14 -11.05 -0.73
C THR A 397 14.95 -10.43 -1.87
N GLN A 398 14.82 -9.12 -2.08
CA GLN A 398 15.70 -8.30 -2.95
C GLN A 398 17.21 -8.43 -2.69
N ARG A 399 17.62 -9.06 -1.58
CA ARG A 399 19.02 -9.30 -1.21
C ARG A 399 19.40 -10.78 -1.31
N GLY A 400 18.55 -11.61 -1.92
CA GLY A 400 18.81 -13.03 -2.14
C GLY A 400 18.66 -13.92 -0.88
N ARG A 401 18.06 -13.40 0.20
CA ARG A 401 17.76 -14.21 1.39
C ARG A 401 16.44 -14.93 1.21
N GLN A 402 16.41 -16.24 1.48
CA GLN A 402 15.18 -17.01 1.54
C GLN A 402 14.25 -16.52 2.66
N THR A 403 12.95 -16.58 2.44
CA THR A 403 11.90 -16.25 3.41
C THR A 403 10.99 -17.45 3.67
N ASP A 404 9.89 -17.24 4.40
CA ASP A 404 8.85 -18.24 4.61
C ASP A 404 8.35 -18.84 3.29
N PRO A 405 8.09 -20.16 3.24
CA PRO A 405 7.62 -20.83 2.05
C PRO A 405 6.27 -20.33 1.54
N VAL A 406 6.00 -20.61 0.26
CA VAL A 406 4.63 -20.69 -0.26
C VAL A 406 4.19 -22.14 -0.15
N TRP A 407 3.13 -22.38 0.61
CA TRP A 407 2.54 -23.70 0.78
C TRP A 407 1.44 -23.95 -0.26
N GLN A 408 1.25 -25.22 -0.59
CA GLN A 408 0.20 -25.69 -1.48
C GLN A 408 -0.53 -26.88 -0.85
N TYR A 409 -1.86 -26.85 -0.95
CA TYR A 409 -2.73 -27.97 -0.62
C TYR A 409 -3.81 -28.07 -1.70
N LYS A 410 -3.80 -29.12 -2.54
CA LYS A 410 -4.65 -29.15 -3.75
C LYS A 410 -4.42 -27.86 -4.58
N LYS A 411 -5.48 -27.09 -4.85
CA LYS A 411 -5.42 -25.79 -5.55
C LYS A 411 -5.43 -24.58 -4.60
N LEU A 412 -5.28 -24.80 -3.30
CA LEU A 412 -5.01 -23.74 -2.32
C LEU A 412 -3.53 -23.38 -2.39
N VAL A 413 -3.25 -22.09 -2.60
CA VAL A 413 -1.94 -21.48 -2.45
C VAL A 413 -1.97 -20.57 -1.22
N ALA A 414 -1.06 -20.77 -0.27
CA ALA A 414 -1.01 -20.01 0.96
C ALA A 414 0.40 -19.52 1.29
N SER A 415 0.55 -18.25 1.69
CA SER A 415 1.85 -17.70 2.10
C SER A 415 1.71 -16.50 3.01
N TYR A 416 2.82 -16.07 3.64
CA TYR A 416 2.91 -14.77 4.32
C TYR A 416 3.00 -13.57 3.38
N ILE A 417 3.03 -13.79 2.07
CA ILE A 417 3.32 -12.75 1.08
C ILE A 417 2.01 -12.14 0.61
N HIS A 418 1.99 -10.83 0.53
CA HIS A 418 0.96 -10.09 -0.20
C HIS A 418 1.45 -9.85 -1.63
N TRP A 419 0.87 -10.57 -2.58
CA TRP A 419 1.31 -10.55 -3.97
C TRP A 419 0.81 -9.30 -4.68
N TYR A 420 1.66 -8.72 -5.54
CA TYR A 420 1.27 -7.62 -6.41
C TYR A 420 0.92 -8.22 -7.78
N PHE A 421 -0.37 -8.44 -8.03
CA PHE A 421 -0.86 -9.17 -9.20
C PHE A 421 -0.38 -8.57 -10.54
N PRO A 422 -0.30 -7.23 -10.71
CA PRO A 422 0.22 -6.65 -11.94
C PRO A 422 1.68 -6.98 -12.24
N SER A 423 2.45 -7.48 -11.26
CA SER A 423 3.83 -7.94 -11.52
C SER A 423 3.87 -9.17 -12.45
N ASN A 424 2.78 -9.95 -12.52
CA ASN A 424 2.62 -11.03 -13.49
C ASN A 424 1.12 -11.35 -13.74
N PRO A 425 0.48 -10.69 -14.73
CA PRO A 425 -0.93 -10.93 -15.05
C PRO A 425 -1.26 -12.36 -15.51
N ASN A 426 -0.36 -13.00 -16.25
CA ASN A 426 -0.55 -14.37 -16.74
C ASN A 426 -0.60 -15.36 -15.57
N LEU A 427 0.38 -15.27 -14.66
CA LEU A 427 0.42 -16.11 -13.47
C LEU A 427 -0.77 -15.83 -12.54
N THR A 428 -1.22 -14.57 -12.45
CA THR A 428 -2.44 -14.20 -11.73
C THR A 428 -3.66 -14.95 -12.31
N SER A 429 -3.82 -14.98 -13.63
CA SER A 429 -4.89 -15.74 -14.26
C SER A 429 -4.81 -17.24 -13.96
N GLN A 430 -3.61 -17.82 -14.03
CA GLN A 430 -3.41 -19.25 -13.73
C GLN A 430 -3.75 -19.58 -12.26
N LEU A 431 -3.42 -18.70 -11.31
CA LEU A 431 -3.79 -18.85 -9.90
C LEU A 431 -5.31 -18.94 -9.72
N PHE A 432 -6.05 -18.00 -10.29
CA PHE A 432 -7.51 -17.94 -10.15
C PHE A 432 -8.27 -18.97 -11.00
N LYS A 433 -7.61 -19.61 -11.98
CA LYS A 433 -8.13 -20.80 -12.67
C LYS A 433 -7.74 -22.11 -12.00
N GLY A 434 -6.79 -22.06 -11.05
CA GLY A 434 -6.25 -23.26 -10.42
C GLY A 434 -5.39 -24.11 -11.38
N GLU A 435 -4.64 -23.43 -12.24
CA GLU A 435 -3.72 -24.01 -13.24
C GLU A 435 -2.27 -24.08 -12.73
N ILE A 436 -2.01 -23.62 -11.50
CA ILE A 436 -0.70 -23.79 -10.86
C ILE A 436 -0.41 -25.29 -10.66
N PRO A 437 0.72 -25.80 -11.16
CA PRO A 437 1.09 -27.20 -11.00
C PRO A 437 1.10 -27.63 -9.53
N ILE A 438 0.55 -28.81 -9.26
CA ILE A 438 0.61 -29.44 -7.94
C ILE A 438 1.93 -30.20 -7.84
N LYS A 439 2.72 -29.91 -6.81
CA LYS A 439 4.00 -30.59 -6.56
C LYS A 439 3.88 -31.84 -5.71
#